data_AF-A0A8T4JQK5-F1
#
_entry.id   AF-A0A8T4JQK5-F1
#
_cell.length_a   1.000
_cell.length_b   1.000
_cell.length_c   1.000
_cell.angle_alpha   90.00
_cell.angle_beta   90.00
_cell.angle_gamma   90.00
#
_symmetry.space_group_name_H-M   'P 1'
#
loop_
_entity.id
_entity.type
_entity.pdbx_description
1 polymer ?
#
loop_
_entity_poly.entity_id
_entity_poly.type
_entity_poly.pdbx_seq_one_letter_code
_entity_poly.pdbx_strand_id
1 'polypeptide(L)' 'MAKKEAKGKKQKRNKPTSKKYTMYRFEGDKVIRERYCPRCGPGIFLMKASNRLYCGKCHYTEFLSKGDKKEEKKEEEKK' A
#
# COMPACT_ATOMS: atom_id res chain seq x y z
N MET A 1 -6.41 -16.91 51.57
CA MET A 1 -7.11 -16.84 50.26
C MET A 1 -6.57 -15.63 49.48
N ALA A 2 -5.59 -15.84 48.60
CA ALA A 2 -4.90 -14.75 47.90
C ALA A 2 -5.81 -14.15 46.81
N LYS A 3 -6.17 -12.87 46.95
CA LYS A 3 -6.90 -12.10 45.93
C LYS A 3 -6.03 -11.97 44.69
N LYS A 4 -6.46 -12.60 43.59
CA LYS A 4 -5.82 -12.52 42.27
C LYS A 4 -6.17 -11.17 41.67
N GLU A 5 -5.22 -10.25 41.66
CA GLU A 5 -5.40 -8.91 41.11
C GLU A 5 -5.72 -8.98 39.62
N ALA A 6 -6.90 -8.47 39.25
CA ALA A 6 -7.35 -8.43 37.87
C ALA A 6 -6.48 -7.44 37.10
N LYS A 7 -5.57 -7.95 36.24
CA LYS A 7 -4.80 -7.13 35.31
C LYS A 7 -5.76 -6.29 34.46
N GLY A 8 -5.72 -4.97 34.66
CA GLY A 8 -6.58 -4.00 33.98
C GLY A 8 -6.50 -4.09 32.45
N LYS A 9 -7.57 -3.62 31.78
CA LYS A 9 -7.68 -3.65 30.31
C LYS A 9 -6.53 -2.85 29.69
N LYS A 10 -5.73 -3.52 28.83
CA LYS A 10 -4.64 -2.88 28.08
C LYS A 10 -5.18 -1.69 27.28
N GLN A 11 -4.51 -0.55 27.36
CA GLN A 11 -4.92 0.64 26.63
C GLN A 11 -4.85 0.41 25.12
N LYS A 12 -5.92 0.78 24.41
CA LYS A 12 -6.02 0.67 22.96
C LYS A 12 -5.22 1.79 22.30
N ARG A 13 -4.17 1.45 21.54
CA ARG A 13 -3.46 2.42 20.69
C ARG A 13 -4.28 2.71 19.44
N ASN A 14 -4.41 3.99 19.10
CA ASN A 14 -5.08 4.42 17.88
C ASN A 14 -4.23 4.03 16.67
N LYS A 15 -4.84 3.37 15.68
CA LYS A 15 -4.15 2.96 14.45
C LYS A 15 -4.18 4.12 13.45
N PRO A 16 -3.08 4.40 12.75
CA PRO A 16 -3.07 5.46 11.75
C PRO A 16 -4.07 5.15 10.63
N THR A 17 -4.74 6.18 10.14
CA THR A 17 -5.70 6.08 9.05
C THR A 17 -4.99 5.72 7.73
N SER A 18 -5.70 4.97 6.88
CA SER A 18 -5.13 4.52 5.61
C SER A 18 -4.95 5.70 4.64
N LYS A 19 -3.73 5.92 4.16
CA LYS A 19 -3.40 6.96 3.17
C LYS A 19 -3.75 6.56 1.74
N LYS A 20 -4.95 6.03 1.50
CA LYS A 20 -5.37 5.57 0.15
C LYS A 20 -5.49 6.72 -0.86
N TYR A 21 -5.69 7.94 -0.37
CA TYR A 21 -5.81 9.14 -1.21
C TYR A 21 -4.54 9.44 -2.02
N THR A 22 -3.36 9.00 -1.58
CA THR A 22 -2.09 9.27 -2.28
C THR A 22 -1.95 8.51 -3.60
N MET A 23 -2.78 7.49 -3.83
CA MET A 23 -2.76 6.63 -5.02
C MET A 23 -3.59 7.22 -6.18
N TYR A 24 -4.20 8.38 -5.97
CA TYR A 24 -4.94 9.13 -6.99
C TYR A 24 -4.15 10.38 -7.36
N ARG A 25 -3.86 10.55 -8.64
CA ARG A 25 -3.24 11.76 -9.19
C ARG A 25 -4.23 12.48 -10.10
N PHE A 26 -4.20 13.80 -10.07
CA PHE A 26 -4.99 14.66 -10.95
C PHE A 26 -4.07 15.20 -12.05
N GLU A 27 -4.39 14.91 -13.31
CA GLU A 27 -3.77 15.55 -14.47
C GLU A 27 -4.86 16.31 -15.22
N GLY A 28 -4.98 17.60 -14.90
CA GLY A 28 -6.06 18.45 -15.40
C GLY A 28 -7.44 17.88 -15.06
N ASP A 29 -8.22 17.57 -16.09
CA ASP A 29 -9.59 17.06 -15.98
C ASP A 29 -9.69 15.53 -15.80
N LYS A 30 -8.55 14.81 -15.80
CA LYS A 30 -8.52 13.34 -15.73
C LYS A 30 -7.94 12.86 -14.40
N VAL A 31 -8.65 11.92 -13.77
CA VAL A 31 -8.20 11.21 -12.57
C VAL A 31 -7.41 9.97 -12.96
N ILE A 32 -6.09 10.01 -12.76
CA ILE A 32 -5.21 8.86 -12.99
C ILE A 32 -5.15 8.04 -11.71
N ARG A 33 -5.48 6.75 -11.85
CA ARG A 33 -5.44 5.77 -10.75
C ARG A 33 -4.22 4.89 -10.90
N GLU A 34 -3.61 4.54 -9.76
CA GLU A 34 -2.53 3.57 -9.75
C GLU A 34 -2.99 2.14 -10.10
N ARG A 35 -2.04 1.24 -10.41
CA ARG A 35 -2.33 -0.15 -10.78
C ARG A 35 -3.16 -0.85 -9.70
N TYR A 36 -4.28 -1.44 -10.11
CA TYR A 36 -5.18 -2.23 -9.27
C TYR A 36 -4.97 -3.73 -9.48
N CYS A 37 -5.41 -4.54 -8.52
CA CYS A 37 -5.32 -5.99 -8.65
C CYS A 37 -6.37 -6.52 -9.66
N PRO A 38 -5.99 -7.31 -10.68
CA PRO A 38 -6.93 -7.84 -11.66
C PRO A 38 -7.94 -8.83 -11.06
N ARG A 39 -7.60 -9.46 -9.93
CA ARG A 39 -8.47 -10.44 -9.26
C ARG A 39 -9.42 -9.81 -8.25
N CYS A 40 -8.99 -8.74 -7.58
CA CYS A 40 -9.78 -8.10 -6.52
C CYS A 40 -10.61 -6.90 -7.00
N GLY A 41 -10.35 -6.40 -8.20
CA GLY A 41 -11.13 -5.33 -8.81
C GLY A 41 -10.74 -3.92 -8.35
N PRO A 42 -11.52 -2.91 -8.79
CA PRO A 42 -11.23 -1.51 -8.53
C PRO A 42 -11.32 -1.18 -7.04
N GLY A 43 -10.31 -0.48 -6.52
CA GLY A 43 -10.23 -0.06 -5.11
C GLY A 43 -9.21 -0.83 -4.26
N ILE A 44 -8.61 -1.90 -4.80
CA ILE A 44 -7.46 -2.58 -4.20
C ILE A 44 -6.22 -2.32 -5.05
N PHE A 45 -5.38 -1.42 -4.56
CA PHE A 45 -4.12 -1.04 -5.19
C PHE A 45 -3.05 -2.09 -4.92
N LEU A 46 -2.18 -2.28 -5.91
CA LEU A 46 -0.99 -3.10 -5.77
C LEU A 46 0.11 -2.29 -5.07
N MET A 47 0.76 -2.90 -4.08
CA MET A 47 1.96 -2.36 -3.47
C MET A 47 3.09 -2.43 -4.48
N LYS A 48 3.62 -1.27 -4.86
CA LYS A 48 4.84 -1.17 -5.65
C LYS A 48 6.05 -1.37 -4.75
N ALA A 49 6.80 -2.43 -5.00
CA ALA A 49 8.13 -2.64 -4.45
C ALA A 49 9.13 -2.74 -5.60
N SER A 50 10.41 -2.54 -5.33
CA SER A 50 11.46 -2.41 -6.37
C SER A 50 11.59 -3.59 -7.35
N ASN A 51 11.08 -4.77 -6.99
CA ASN A 51 11.13 -5.95 -7.85
C ASN A 51 9.77 -6.66 -8.02
N ARG A 52 8.70 -6.15 -7.39
CA ARG A 52 7.39 -6.82 -7.40
C ARG A 52 6.22 -5.88 -7.15
N LEU A 53 5.09 -6.20 -7.75
CA LEU A 53 3.78 -5.67 -7.42
C LEU A 53 3.04 -6.69 -6.56
N TYR A 54 2.53 -6.27 -5.40
CA TYR A 54 1.90 -7.18 -4.45
C TYR A 54 0.49 -6.74 -4.04
N CYS A 55 -0.47 -7.66 -4.12
CA CYS A 55 -1.82 -7.46 -3.63
C CYS A 55 -1.96 -7.94 -2.17
N GLY A 56 -2.25 -7.03 -1.25
CA GLY A 56 -2.47 -7.36 0.16
C GLY A 56 -3.75 -8.15 0.47
N LYS A 57 -4.71 -8.24 -0.46
CA LYS A 57 -5.99 -8.97 -0.25
C LYS A 57 -5.95 -10.42 -0.72
N CYS A 58 -5.50 -10.69 -1.95
CA CYS A 58 -5.45 -12.03 -2.53
C CYS A 58 -4.03 -12.60 -2.69
N HIS A 59 -3.02 -11.96 -2.10
CA HIS A 59 -1.61 -12.37 -2.18
C HIS A 59 -1.05 -12.50 -3.61
N TYR A 60 -1.67 -11.84 -4.58
CA TYR A 60 -1.18 -11.85 -5.96
C TYR A 60 0.13 -11.07 -6.07
N THR A 61 1.12 -11.68 -6.70
CA THR A 61 2.43 -11.09 -6.96
C THR A 61 2.73 -11.10 -8.45
N GLU A 62 3.04 -9.93 -9.00
CA GLU A 62 3.70 -9.80 -10.30
C GLU A 62 5.15 -9.41 -10.06
N PHE A 63 6.10 -10.14 -10.66
CA PHE A 63 7.51 -9.78 -10.61
C PHE A 63 7.87 -9.02 -11.88
N LEU A 64 8.37 -7.79 -11.74
CA LEU A 64 8.83 -6.98 -12.86
C LEU A 64 10.26 -7.44 -13.20
N SER A 65 10.41 -8.15 -14.32
CA SER A 65 11.66 -8.77 -14.74
C SER A 65 12.60 -7.74 -15.38
N LYS A 66 13.51 -7.16 -14.59
CA LYS A 66 14.76 -6.45 -14.94
C LYS A 66 14.76 -5.38 -16.07
N GLY A 67 13.69 -5.15 -16.83
CA GLY A 67 13.59 -4.20 -17.93
C GLY A 67 13.07 -2.81 -17.53
N ASP A 68 12.27 -2.71 -16.47
CA ASP A 68 11.58 -1.47 -16.08
C ASP A 68 12.36 -0.61 -15.05
N LYS A 69 13.60 -1.01 -14.73
CA LYS A 69 14.46 -0.34 -13.73
C LYS A 69 14.90 1.10 -14.09
N LYS A 70 14.48 1.63 -15.24
CA LYS A 70 14.96 2.92 -15.79
C LYS A 70 14.11 4.14 -15.41
N GLU A 71 12.88 3.99 -14.93
CA GLU A 71 12.01 5.16 -14.69
C GLU A 71 12.06 5.69 -13.26
N GLU A 72 12.19 4.84 -12.23
CA GLU A 72 12.19 5.32 -10.83
C GLU A 72 13.44 6.15 -10.46
N LYS A 73 14.59 5.94 -11.13
CA LYS A 73 15.81 6.71 -10.85
C LYS A 73 15.78 8.16 -11.34
N LYS A 74 14.93 8.52 -12.32
CA LYS A 74 14.92 9.88 -12.89
C LYS A 74 14.11 10.90 -12.10
N GLU A 75 13.17 10.46 -11.24
CA GLU A 75 12.31 11.36 -10.46
C GLU A 75 12.96 11.76 -9.12
N GLU A 76 13.82 10.90 -8.55
CA GLU A 76 14.57 11.20 -7.31
C GLU A 76 15.76 12.15 -7.54
N GLU A 77 16.35 12.17 -8.75
CA GLU A 77 17.47 13.07 -9.11
C GLU A 77 17.04 14.48 -9.56
N LYS A 78 15.73 14.73 -9.69
CA LYS A 78 15.17 16.02 -10.14
C LYS A 78 14.43 16.79 -9.06
N LYS A 79 14.42 16.31 -7.81
CA LYS A 79 13.81 16.99 -6.67
C LYS A 79 14.86 17.60 -5.75
#